data_AF-A0A7X8HRJ1-F1
#
_entry.id   AF-A0A7X8HRJ1-F1
#
_cell.length_a   1.000
_cell.length_b   1.000
_cell.length_c   1.000
_cell.angle_alpha   90.00
_cell.angle_beta   90.00
_cell.angle_gamma   90.00
#
_symmetry.space_group_name_H-M   'P 1'
#
loop_
_entity.id
_entity.type
_entity.pdbx_description
1 polymer ?
#
loop_
_entity_poly.entity_id
_entity_poly.type
_entity_poly.pdbx_seq_one_letter_code
_entity_poly.pdbx_strand_id
1 'polypeptide(L)'
;TVDKDYIFKDMTLRDIDFNEGRHILLTAHRRENLGKPLEAICRAAKRLVHEYDDISLIYPVHLNPAVRDTVYSILGGMDRVDLIDPIDVQDMHNLMDRSYLIMTDSGGLQEEAPSLGKPVLVLRAETERPEAVEAGTVELIGVDEENIFNAASRLLTDSTEYDRMARAVNPYGDGYASERITKAILHYFGFGDRPKDFK
;
A
#
# COMPACT_ATOMS: atom_id res chain seq x y z
N THR A 1 -16.40 -0.51 2.09
CA THR A 1 -15.56 0.67 2.43
C THR A 1 -15.04 1.34 1.19
N VAL A 2 -14.63 0.56 0.20
CA VAL A 2 -14.40 1.05 -1.16
C VAL A 2 -15.73 1.21 -1.88
N ASP A 3 -15.83 2.25 -2.71
CA ASP A 3 -16.97 2.54 -3.58
C ASP A 3 -16.44 3.04 -4.94
N LYS A 4 -16.97 2.48 -6.04
CA LYS A 4 -16.56 2.86 -7.40
C LYS A 4 -16.90 4.33 -7.70
N ASP A 5 -18.00 4.81 -7.16
CA ASP A 5 -18.47 6.18 -7.34
C ASP A 5 -17.99 7.11 -6.22
N TYR A 6 -16.99 6.67 -5.42
CA TYR A 6 -16.45 7.45 -4.32
C TYR A 6 -15.83 8.77 -4.79
N ILE A 7 -16.23 9.86 -4.14
CA ILE A 7 -15.65 11.19 -4.34
C ILE A 7 -14.72 11.45 -3.17
N PHE A 8 -13.42 11.59 -3.45
CA PHE A 8 -12.40 11.87 -2.43
C PHE A 8 -12.72 13.12 -1.63
N LYS A 9 -12.26 13.23 -0.39
CA LYS A 9 -12.37 14.49 0.38
C LYS A 9 -11.20 15.40 0.08
N ASP A 10 -10.01 14.83 -0.08
CA ASP A 10 -8.84 15.53 -0.59
C ASP A 10 -9.10 16.07 -2.00
N MET A 11 -8.76 17.34 -2.23
CA MET A 11 -9.04 18.00 -3.51
C MET A 11 -8.11 17.53 -4.62
N THR A 12 -6.83 17.32 -4.32
CA THR A 12 -5.85 16.83 -5.30
C THR A 12 -6.27 15.45 -5.80
N LEU A 13 -6.71 14.56 -4.90
CA LEU A 13 -7.21 13.24 -5.30
C LEU A 13 -8.48 13.30 -6.17
N ARG A 14 -9.31 14.35 -6.07
CA ARG A 14 -10.48 14.51 -6.96
C ARG A 14 -10.08 14.89 -8.38
N ASP A 15 -8.96 15.57 -8.53
CA ASP A 15 -8.50 16.10 -9.82
C ASP A 15 -7.68 15.07 -10.62
N ILE A 16 -7.28 13.97 -9.98
CA ILE A 16 -6.59 12.85 -10.63
C ILE A 16 -7.60 11.98 -11.41
N ASP A 17 -7.37 11.77 -12.70
CA ASP A 17 -8.08 10.75 -13.48
C ASP A 17 -7.44 9.38 -13.26
N PHE A 18 -8.04 8.57 -12.39
CA PHE A 18 -7.57 7.22 -12.08
C PHE A 18 -7.72 6.20 -13.22
N ASN A 19 -8.30 6.59 -14.36
CA ASN A 19 -8.38 5.76 -15.56
C ASN A 19 -7.21 5.98 -16.52
N GLU A 20 -6.41 7.03 -16.32
CA GLU A 20 -5.26 7.36 -17.16
C GLU A 20 -3.95 6.93 -16.51
N GLY A 21 -3.32 5.91 -17.10
CA GLY A 21 -2.07 5.37 -16.62
C GLY A 21 -2.23 4.49 -15.39
N ARG A 22 -1.12 4.31 -14.67
CA ARG A 22 -0.99 3.43 -13.51
C ARG A 22 -0.52 4.25 -12.33
N HIS A 23 -1.29 4.24 -11.25
CA HIS A 23 -0.99 5.03 -10.05
C HIS A 23 -0.30 4.15 -9.01
N ILE A 24 0.83 4.62 -8.49
CA ILE A 24 1.52 3.98 -7.38
C ILE A 24 1.23 4.77 -6.11
N LEU A 25 0.66 4.11 -5.10
CA LEU A 25 0.53 4.68 -3.77
C LEU A 25 1.81 4.37 -2.98
N LEU A 26 2.47 5.42 -2.50
CA LEU A 26 3.63 5.33 -1.62
C LEU A 26 3.28 5.82 -0.22
N THR A 27 3.66 5.06 0.81
CA THR A 27 3.63 5.54 2.20
C THR A 27 4.90 5.10 2.93
N ALA A 28 5.70 6.06 3.43
CA ALA A 28 6.87 5.77 4.26
C ALA A 28 7.00 6.77 5.41
N HIS A 29 6.89 6.31 6.65
CA HIS A 29 6.89 7.19 7.83
C HIS A 29 7.45 6.53 9.09
N ARG A 30 7.83 5.25 9.00
CA ARG A 30 8.39 4.52 10.13
C ARG A 30 9.72 5.10 10.55
N ARG A 31 10.02 5.00 11.85
CA ARG A 31 11.24 5.60 12.43
C ARG A 31 12.51 4.97 11.83
N GLU A 32 12.49 3.66 11.59
CA GLU A 32 13.58 2.93 10.96
C GLU A 32 13.91 3.42 9.54
N ASN A 33 12.95 4.08 8.87
CA ASN A 33 13.13 4.56 7.51
C ASN A 33 13.62 6.01 7.44
N LEU A 34 13.68 6.76 8.56
CA LEU A 34 14.09 8.17 8.53
C LEU A 34 15.56 8.34 8.08
N GLY A 35 15.82 9.39 7.30
CA GLY A 35 17.15 9.70 6.76
C GLY A 35 17.45 8.94 5.47
N LYS A 36 18.62 8.29 5.39
CA LYS A 36 19.10 7.62 4.17
C LYS A 36 18.11 6.60 3.57
N PRO A 37 17.41 5.77 4.36
CA PRO A 37 16.43 4.84 3.79
C PRO A 37 15.28 5.56 3.07
N LEU A 38 14.71 6.61 3.67
CA LEU A 38 13.67 7.42 3.04
C LEU A 38 14.19 8.15 1.78
N GLU A 39 15.44 8.62 1.80
CA GLU A 39 16.06 9.17 0.59
C GLU A 39 16.13 8.13 -0.54
N ALA A 40 16.56 6.89 -0.23
CA ALA A 40 16.63 5.79 -1.19
C ALA A 40 15.26 5.40 -1.74
N ILE A 41 14.23 5.31 -0.87
CA ILE A 41 12.84 5.10 -1.26
C ILE A 41 12.37 6.19 -2.23
N CYS A 42 12.61 7.47 -1.90
CA CYS A 42 12.21 8.60 -2.75
C CYS A 42 12.95 8.60 -4.08
N ARG A 43 14.24 8.24 -4.12
CA ARG A 43 15.00 8.13 -5.37
C ARG A 43 14.53 6.98 -6.25
N ALA A 44 14.20 5.83 -5.67
CA ALA A 44 13.62 4.72 -6.41
C ALA A 44 12.27 5.12 -7.02
N ALA A 45 11.39 5.76 -6.24
CA ALA A 45 10.11 6.25 -6.72
C ALA A 45 10.27 7.30 -7.84
N LYS A 46 11.22 8.23 -7.68
CA LYS A 46 11.59 9.21 -8.71
C LYS A 46 12.03 8.53 -10.01
N ARG A 47 12.89 7.51 -9.92
CA ARG A 47 13.36 6.73 -11.07
C ARG A 47 12.21 6.02 -11.78
N LEU A 48 11.28 5.41 -11.04
CA LEU A 48 10.11 4.75 -11.62
C LEU A 48 9.26 5.73 -12.43
N VAL A 49 8.96 6.90 -11.87
CA VAL A 49 8.18 7.93 -12.57
C VAL A 49 8.93 8.42 -13.82
N HIS A 50 10.25 8.59 -13.76
CA HIS A 50 11.03 8.99 -14.94
C HIS A 50 11.14 7.90 -16.02
N GLU A 51 11.25 6.62 -15.64
CA GLU A 51 11.42 5.51 -16.59
C GLU A 51 10.12 5.15 -17.32
N TYR A 52 8.98 5.27 -16.65
CA TYR A 52 7.68 4.87 -17.18
C TYR A 52 6.75 6.07 -17.32
N ASP A 53 6.46 6.47 -18.55
CA ASP A 53 5.65 7.66 -18.85
C ASP A 53 4.17 7.53 -18.43
N ASP A 54 3.67 6.31 -18.31
CA ASP A 54 2.30 5.99 -17.91
C ASP A 54 2.14 5.78 -16.40
N ILE A 55 3.17 6.11 -15.60
CA ILE A 55 3.14 5.97 -14.14
C ILE A 55 2.98 7.33 -13.45
N SER A 56 2.18 7.38 -12.40
CA SER A 56 2.20 8.50 -11.45
C SER A 56 2.36 8.00 -10.03
N LEU A 57 2.87 8.86 -9.16
CA LEU A 57 3.11 8.56 -7.75
C LEU A 57 2.21 9.44 -6.89
N ILE A 58 1.45 8.82 -6.00
CA ILE A 58 0.64 9.52 -5.01
C ILE A 58 1.20 9.19 -3.64
N TYR A 59 1.58 10.22 -2.88
CA TYR A 59 2.20 10.06 -1.58
C TYR A 59 1.54 10.98 -0.53
N PRO A 60 0.69 10.42 0.35
CA PRO A 60 0.23 11.08 1.56
C PRO A 60 1.39 11.25 2.57
N VAL A 61 2.04 12.41 2.56
CA VAL A 61 3.28 12.68 3.30
C VAL A 61 3.00 12.97 4.77
N HIS A 62 3.55 12.16 5.66
CA HIS A 62 3.42 12.35 7.11
C HIS A 62 3.85 13.77 7.53
N LEU A 63 3.18 14.36 8.53
CA LEU A 63 3.43 15.72 9.03
C LEU A 63 4.80 15.92 9.71
N ASN A 64 5.64 14.88 9.77
CA ASN A 64 6.93 14.97 10.46
C ASN A 64 7.88 15.80 9.58
N PRO A 65 8.46 16.91 10.08
CA PRO A 65 9.37 17.74 9.29
C PRO A 65 10.51 16.95 8.67
N ALA A 66 11.10 15.99 9.39
CA ALA A 66 12.19 15.16 8.87
C ALA A 66 11.74 14.27 7.68
N VAL A 67 10.47 13.89 7.62
CA VAL A 67 9.90 13.18 6.46
C VAL A 67 9.65 14.17 5.32
N ARG A 68 8.98 15.29 5.62
CA ARG A 68 8.62 16.30 4.62
C ARG A 68 9.84 16.88 3.92
N ASP A 69 10.85 17.30 4.67
CA ASP A 69 12.05 17.92 4.11
C ASP A 69 12.75 16.98 3.12
N THR A 70 12.87 15.68 3.45
CA THR A 70 13.43 14.66 2.56
C THR A 70 12.54 14.42 1.33
N VAL A 71 11.23 14.23 1.53
CA VAL A 71 10.30 13.90 0.44
C VAL A 71 10.21 15.06 -0.55
N TYR A 72 9.92 16.27 -0.08
CA TYR A 72 9.78 17.45 -0.94
C TYR A 72 11.10 17.85 -1.61
N SER A 73 12.26 17.62 -1.00
CA SER A 73 13.55 17.93 -1.66
C SER A 73 13.88 17.00 -2.84
N ILE A 74 13.35 15.77 -2.86
CA ILE A 74 13.64 14.78 -3.92
C ILE A 74 12.53 14.72 -4.97
N LEU A 75 11.27 14.69 -4.50
CA LEU A 75 10.06 14.44 -5.29
C LEU A 75 9.24 15.71 -5.56
N GLY A 76 9.51 16.80 -4.85
CA GLY A 76 8.76 18.04 -5.01
C GLY A 76 8.92 18.66 -6.40
N GLY A 77 7.81 19.14 -6.97
CA GLY A 77 7.78 19.82 -8.26
C GLY A 77 7.88 18.89 -9.48
N MET A 78 7.73 17.57 -9.30
CA MET A 78 7.61 16.63 -10.41
C MET A 78 6.16 16.54 -10.88
N ASP A 79 5.92 16.67 -12.20
CA ASP A 79 4.57 16.77 -12.78
C ASP A 79 3.66 15.55 -12.51
N ARG A 80 4.23 14.35 -12.45
CA ARG A 80 3.49 13.08 -12.21
C ARG A 80 3.64 12.56 -10.77
N VAL A 81 3.91 13.46 -9.82
CA VAL A 81 4.05 13.15 -8.40
C VAL A 81 3.16 14.06 -7.55
N ASP A 82 2.14 13.46 -6.95
CA ASP A 82 1.21 14.13 -6.06
C ASP A 82 1.62 13.91 -4.59
N LEU A 83 2.27 14.93 -4.03
CA LEU A 83 2.60 14.97 -2.60
C LEU A 83 1.46 15.66 -1.85
N ILE A 84 0.63 14.88 -1.15
CA ILE A 84 -0.55 15.37 -0.43
C ILE A 84 -0.38 15.27 1.09
N ASP A 85 -1.23 15.96 1.83
CA ASP A 85 -1.31 15.81 3.28
C ASP A 85 -1.90 14.43 3.65
N PRO A 86 -1.68 13.93 4.88
CA PRO A 86 -2.28 12.67 5.32
C PRO A 86 -3.81 12.71 5.20
N ILE A 87 -4.36 11.69 4.54
CA ILE A 87 -5.79 11.54 4.26
C ILE A 87 -6.48 10.64 5.30
N ASP A 88 -7.80 10.68 5.33
CA ASP A 88 -8.57 9.80 6.21
C ASP A 88 -8.68 8.37 5.68
N VAL A 89 -9.23 7.48 6.50
CA VAL A 89 -9.33 6.04 6.19
C VAL A 89 -10.20 5.75 4.97
N GLN A 90 -11.25 6.53 4.71
CA GLN A 90 -12.12 6.31 3.56
C GLN A 90 -11.41 6.70 2.27
N ASP A 91 -10.75 7.86 2.27
CA ASP A 91 -9.91 8.29 1.14
C ASP A 91 -8.77 7.28 0.93
N MET A 92 -8.09 6.83 1.98
CA MET A 92 -7.01 5.84 1.87
C MET A 92 -7.48 4.52 1.24
N HIS A 93 -8.60 3.94 1.68
CA HIS A 93 -9.10 2.68 1.13
C HIS A 93 -9.49 2.80 -0.35
N ASN A 94 -10.12 3.92 -0.74
CA ASN A 94 -10.48 4.15 -2.14
C ASN A 94 -9.24 4.48 -3.00
N LEU A 95 -8.24 5.14 -2.45
CA LEU A 95 -6.96 5.37 -3.12
C LEU A 95 -6.21 4.06 -3.34
N MET A 96 -6.18 3.17 -2.34
CA MET A 96 -5.62 1.82 -2.50
C MET A 96 -6.32 1.05 -3.62
N ASP A 97 -7.65 1.05 -3.65
CA ASP A 97 -8.42 0.34 -4.68
C ASP A 97 -8.18 0.88 -6.10
N ARG A 98 -7.91 2.18 -6.23
CA ARG A 98 -7.57 2.82 -7.51
C ARG A 98 -6.09 2.78 -7.85
N SER A 99 -5.24 2.31 -6.93
CA SER A 99 -3.81 2.15 -7.17
C SER A 99 -3.55 0.87 -7.97
N TYR A 100 -2.53 0.91 -8.81
CA TYR A 100 -1.99 -0.25 -9.51
C TYR A 100 -1.07 -1.06 -8.58
N LEU A 101 -0.20 -0.37 -7.85
CA LEU A 101 0.82 -0.92 -6.96
C LEU A 101 0.88 -0.10 -5.67
N ILE A 102 1.15 -0.75 -4.54
CA ILE A 102 1.33 -0.07 -3.25
C ILE A 102 2.76 -0.33 -2.74
N MET A 103 3.50 0.73 -2.43
CA MET A 103 4.79 0.66 -1.75
C MET A 103 4.63 1.22 -0.34
N THR A 104 4.85 0.42 0.71
CA THR A 104 4.50 0.85 2.07
C THR A 104 5.40 0.30 3.18
N ASP A 105 5.58 1.08 4.24
CA ASP A 105 6.09 0.61 5.54
C ASP A 105 5.00 0.51 6.64
N SER A 106 3.74 0.73 6.25
CA SER A 106 2.58 0.59 7.13
C SER A 106 2.22 -0.87 7.34
N GLY A 107 2.01 -1.26 8.59
CA GLY A 107 1.55 -2.61 8.91
C GLY A 107 0.09 -2.84 8.52
N GLY A 108 -0.77 -1.84 8.74
CA GLY A 108 -2.20 -1.94 8.40
C GLY A 108 -2.42 -2.07 6.89
N LEU A 109 -1.69 -1.29 6.09
CA LEU A 109 -1.85 -1.37 4.63
C LEU A 109 -1.35 -2.70 4.06
N GLN A 110 -0.40 -3.39 4.72
CA GLN A 110 0.01 -4.74 4.34
C GLN A 110 -1.12 -5.76 4.52
N GLU A 111 -2.03 -5.55 5.47
CA GLU A 111 -3.17 -6.44 5.72
C GLU A 111 -4.38 -6.07 4.84
N GLU A 112 -4.60 -4.77 4.62
CA GLU A 112 -5.76 -4.22 3.94
C GLU A 112 -5.64 -4.32 2.41
N ALA A 113 -4.50 -3.93 1.84
CA ALA A 113 -4.30 -3.85 0.39
C ALA A 113 -4.46 -5.19 -0.36
N PRO A 114 -3.99 -6.34 0.17
CA PRO A 114 -4.24 -7.63 -0.46
C PRO A 114 -5.72 -7.97 -0.59
N SER A 115 -6.58 -7.48 0.31
CA SER A 115 -8.04 -7.67 0.20
C SER A 115 -8.63 -6.98 -1.02
N LEU A 116 -7.93 -5.99 -1.57
CA LEU A 116 -8.30 -5.23 -2.77
C LEU A 116 -7.62 -5.78 -4.03
N GLY A 117 -6.90 -6.91 -3.92
CA GLY A 117 -6.15 -7.51 -5.02
C GLY A 117 -5.00 -6.65 -5.51
N LYS A 118 -4.40 -5.84 -4.62
CA LYS A 118 -3.31 -4.93 -4.97
C LYS A 118 -1.97 -5.51 -4.51
N PRO A 119 -0.99 -5.68 -5.42
CA PRO A 119 0.36 -6.06 -5.01
C PRO A 119 0.95 -5.01 -4.05
N VAL A 120 1.67 -5.48 -3.03
CA VAL A 120 2.30 -4.63 -2.01
C VAL A 120 3.79 -4.92 -1.93
N LEU A 121 4.61 -3.88 -2.10
CA LEU A 121 6.04 -3.92 -1.80
C LEU A 121 6.29 -3.31 -0.42
N VAL A 122 6.80 -4.13 0.50
CA VAL A 122 7.05 -3.72 1.88
C VAL A 122 8.43 -3.09 1.98
N LEU A 123 8.44 -1.80 2.35
CA LEU A 123 9.61 -0.95 2.48
C LEU A 123 10.24 -1.06 3.88
N ARG A 124 10.53 -2.30 4.31
CA ARG A 124 11.11 -2.62 5.61
C ARG A 124 12.14 -3.73 5.46
N ALA A 125 13.16 -3.72 6.32
CA ALA A 125 14.19 -4.76 6.33
C ALA A 125 13.68 -6.10 6.89
N GLU A 126 12.72 -6.03 7.82
CA GLU A 126 12.12 -7.17 8.50
C GLU A 126 10.60 -6.99 8.53
N THR A 127 9.87 -8.10 8.69
CA THR A 127 8.42 -8.09 8.81
C THR A 127 7.95 -8.98 9.95
N GLU A 128 7.02 -8.47 10.75
CA GLU A 128 6.25 -9.25 11.73
C GLU A 128 5.10 -10.04 11.09
N ARG A 129 4.97 -9.97 9.75
CA ARG A 129 3.89 -10.53 8.94
C ARG A 129 4.40 -11.59 7.94
N PRO A 130 5.03 -12.70 8.40
CA PRO A 130 5.56 -13.72 7.51
C PRO A 130 4.47 -14.39 6.66
N GLU A 131 3.26 -14.53 7.19
CA GLU A 131 2.12 -15.14 6.49
C GLU A 131 1.75 -14.44 5.18
N ALA A 132 1.85 -13.11 5.11
CA ALA A 132 1.58 -12.36 3.88
C ALA A 132 2.66 -12.53 2.81
N VAL A 133 3.90 -12.73 3.24
CA VAL A 133 5.03 -13.02 2.35
C VAL A 133 4.91 -14.45 1.82
N GLU A 134 4.59 -15.41 2.70
CA GLU A 134 4.37 -16.81 2.34
C GLU A 134 3.17 -16.99 1.40
N ALA A 135 2.08 -16.24 1.62
CA ALA A 135 0.93 -16.22 0.74
C ALA A 135 1.21 -15.55 -0.62
N GLY A 136 2.30 -14.79 -0.73
CA GLY A 136 2.67 -14.05 -1.94
C GLY A 136 1.84 -12.79 -2.19
N THR A 137 1.04 -12.35 -1.22
CA THR A 137 0.26 -11.11 -1.28
C THR A 137 1.12 -9.86 -1.14
N VAL A 138 2.25 -9.97 -0.44
CA VAL A 138 3.21 -8.90 -0.23
C VAL A 138 4.62 -9.41 -0.50
N GLU A 139 5.53 -8.52 -0.90
CA GLU A 139 6.94 -8.83 -1.07
C GLU A 139 7.78 -7.93 -0.15
N LEU A 140 8.65 -8.52 0.69
CA LEU A 140 9.55 -7.77 1.56
C LEU A 140 10.80 -7.35 0.78
N ILE A 141 10.92 -6.06 0.45
CA ILE A 141 11.96 -5.55 -0.45
C ILE A 141 13.14 -4.90 0.29
N GLY A 142 12.90 -4.41 1.51
CA GLY A 142 13.86 -3.56 2.19
C GLY A 142 13.76 -2.10 1.76
N VAL A 143 14.87 -1.39 1.88
CA VAL A 143 14.95 0.07 1.69
C VAL A 143 16.06 0.47 0.72
N ASP A 144 16.63 -0.50 0.02
CA ASP A 144 17.66 -0.26 -0.99
C ASP A 144 17.02 0.23 -2.30
N GLU A 145 17.60 1.27 -2.88
CA GLU A 145 17.07 1.94 -4.07
C GLU A 145 16.93 0.99 -5.26
N GLU A 146 17.94 0.16 -5.53
CA GLU A 146 17.93 -0.77 -6.66
C GLU A 146 16.93 -1.90 -6.44
N ASN A 147 16.85 -2.42 -5.22
CA ASN A 147 15.87 -3.47 -4.90
C ASN A 147 14.43 -2.97 -5.08
N ILE A 148 14.12 -1.77 -4.59
CA ILE A 148 12.80 -1.15 -4.75
C ILE A 148 12.49 -0.94 -6.22
N PHE A 149 13.42 -0.33 -6.96
CA PHE A 149 13.24 -0.08 -8.39
C PHE A 149 13.01 -1.38 -9.16
N ASN A 150 13.87 -2.40 -8.98
CA ASN A 150 13.77 -3.66 -9.72
C ASN A 150 12.48 -4.44 -9.39
N ALA A 151 12.06 -4.45 -8.13
CA ALA A 151 10.82 -5.12 -7.72
C ALA A 151 9.58 -4.42 -8.30
N ALA A 152 9.52 -3.09 -8.20
CA ALA A 152 8.43 -2.33 -8.80
C ALA A 152 8.42 -2.48 -10.33
N SER A 153 9.57 -2.30 -10.99
CA SER A 153 9.71 -2.47 -12.45
C SER A 153 9.28 -3.85 -12.93
N ARG A 154 9.57 -4.92 -12.17
CA ARG A 154 9.07 -6.27 -12.47
C ARG A 154 7.54 -6.32 -12.46
N LEU A 155 6.89 -5.79 -11.43
CA LEU A 155 5.42 -5.75 -11.35
C LEU A 155 4.78 -4.81 -12.38
N LEU A 156 5.53 -3.82 -12.86
CA LEU A 156 5.11 -2.92 -13.92
C LEU A 156 5.29 -3.50 -15.34
N THR A 157 6.14 -4.50 -15.53
CA THR A 157 6.48 -5.00 -16.87
C THR A 157 6.14 -6.47 -17.10
N ASP A 158 5.94 -7.23 -16.04
CA ASP A 158 5.53 -8.64 -16.08
C ASP A 158 4.13 -8.81 -15.48
N SER A 159 3.14 -8.94 -16.36
CA SER A 159 1.74 -9.15 -15.96
C SER A 159 1.52 -10.49 -15.24
N THR A 160 2.39 -11.49 -15.46
CA THR A 160 2.29 -12.78 -14.77
C THR A 160 2.68 -12.63 -13.31
N GLU A 161 3.77 -11.91 -13.03
CA GLU A 161 4.18 -11.63 -11.64
C GLU A 161 3.19 -10.69 -10.94
N TYR A 162 2.65 -9.70 -11.66
CA TYR A 162 1.58 -8.85 -11.14
C TYR A 162 0.35 -9.68 -10.74
N ASP A 163 -0.19 -10.49 -11.67
CA ASP A 163 -1.37 -11.32 -11.45
C ASP A 163 -1.16 -12.33 -10.33
N ARG A 164 0.06 -12.87 -10.18
CA ARG A 164 0.42 -13.79 -9.11
C ARG A 164 0.21 -13.17 -7.73
N MET A 165 0.63 -11.92 -7.54
CA MET A 165 0.43 -11.20 -6.27
C MET A 165 -1.01 -10.70 -6.12
N ALA A 166 -1.58 -10.11 -7.18
CA ALA A 166 -2.92 -9.53 -7.16
C ALA A 166 -4.04 -10.55 -6.89
N ARG A 167 -3.83 -11.81 -7.30
CA ARG A 167 -4.79 -12.91 -7.09
C ARG A 167 -4.45 -13.80 -5.89
N ALA A 168 -3.37 -13.51 -5.18
CA ALA A 168 -3.01 -14.26 -3.98
C ALA A 168 -4.11 -14.10 -2.91
N VAL A 169 -4.38 -15.18 -2.18
CA VAL A 169 -5.41 -15.17 -1.14
C VAL A 169 -4.88 -14.42 0.07
N ASN A 170 -5.63 -13.43 0.55
CA ASN A 170 -5.26 -12.69 1.75
C ASN A 170 -5.28 -13.61 2.99
N PRO A 171 -4.13 -13.84 3.66
CA PRO A 171 -4.07 -14.72 4.83
C PRO A 171 -4.69 -14.08 6.09
N TYR A 172 -5.05 -12.80 6.07
CA TYR A 172 -5.57 -12.08 7.24
C TYR A 172 -7.07 -12.22 7.45
N GLY A 173 -7.83 -12.57 6.40
CA GLY A 173 -9.26 -12.76 6.54
C GLY A 173 -10.04 -12.67 5.26
N ASP A 174 -11.33 -12.96 5.40
CA ASP A 174 -12.35 -12.97 4.35
C ASP A 174 -13.42 -11.89 4.55
N GLY A 175 -13.17 -10.94 5.46
CA GLY A 175 -14.11 -9.87 5.83
C GLY A 175 -15.15 -10.24 6.90
N TYR A 176 -15.18 -11.47 7.40
CA TYR A 176 -16.16 -11.92 8.42
C TYR A 176 -15.56 -12.07 9.83
N ALA A 177 -14.42 -11.43 10.10
CA ALA A 177 -13.75 -11.49 11.40
C ALA A 177 -14.67 -11.03 12.54
N SER A 178 -15.38 -9.90 12.37
CA SER A 178 -16.31 -9.38 13.39
C SER A 178 -17.42 -10.37 13.71
N GLU A 179 -18.00 -11.02 12.70
CA GLU A 179 -19.03 -12.04 12.89
C GLU A 179 -18.50 -13.26 13.67
N ARG A 180 -17.29 -13.74 13.32
CA ARG A 180 -16.63 -14.83 14.05
C ARG A 180 -16.33 -14.46 15.50
N ILE A 181 -15.86 -13.24 15.75
CA ILE A 181 -15.60 -12.75 17.11
C ILE A 181 -16.90 -12.72 17.93
N THR A 182 -17.98 -12.16 17.37
CA THR A 182 -19.28 -12.15 18.05
C THR A 182 -19.77 -13.56 18.35
N LYS A 183 -19.66 -14.50 17.40
CA LYS A 183 -20.00 -15.92 17.62
C LYS A 183 -19.14 -16.57 18.71
N ALA A 184 -17.84 -16.28 18.76
CA ALA A 184 -16.95 -16.80 19.80
C ALA A 184 -17.33 -16.28 21.20
N ILE A 185 -17.69 -15.00 21.32
CA ILE A 185 -18.17 -14.41 22.57
C ILE A 185 -19.49 -15.05 23.00
N LEU A 186 -20.45 -15.19 22.08
CA LEU A 186 -21.73 -15.85 22.38
C LEU A 186 -21.53 -17.30 22.84
N HIS A 187 -20.63 -18.04 22.18
CA HIS A 187 -20.28 -19.39 22.57
C HIS A 187 -19.71 -19.46 23.99
N TYR A 188 -18.79 -18.56 24.35
CA TYR A 188 -18.21 -18.51 25.70
C TYR A 188 -19.28 -18.36 26.80
N PHE A 189 -20.33 -17.59 26.54
CA PHE A 189 -21.45 -17.39 27.47
C PHE A 189 -22.60 -18.41 27.30
N GLY A 190 -22.45 -19.42 26.45
CA GLY A 190 -23.45 -20.48 26.26
C GLY A 190 -24.65 -20.09 25.39
N PHE A 191 -24.54 -19.00 24.62
CA PHE A 191 -25.60 -18.48 23.74
C PHE A 191 -25.43 -18.88 22.26
N GLY A 192 -24.51 -19.79 21.93
CA GLY A 192 -24.33 -20.26 20.56
C GLY A 192 -23.21 -21.30 20.37
N ASP A 193 -23.12 -21.81 19.14
CA ASP A 193 -22.07 -22.74 18.73
C ASP A 193 -20.72 -22.03 18.54
N ARG A 194 -19.63 -22.77 18.78
CA ARG A 194 -18.28 -22.27 18.50
C ARG A 194 -18.13 -21.99 17.00
N PRO A 195 -17.65 -20.80 16.59
CA PRO A 195 -17.37 -20.53 15.18
C PRO A 195 -16.22 -21.41 14.67
N LYS A 196 -16.22 -21.67 13.36
CA LYS A 196 -15.07 -22.29 12.70
C LYS A 196 -13.92 -21.28 12.63
N ASP A 197 -12.72 -21.76 12.93
CA ASP A 197 -11.49 -20.99 12.75
C ASP A 197 -11.33 -20.64 11.26
N PHE A 198 -10.81 -19.44 10.97
CA PHE A 198 -10.43 -19.04 9.61
C PHE A 198 -9.23 -19.88 9.16
N LYS A 199 -9.20 -20.23 7.88
CA LYS A 199 -8.18 -21.06 7.25
C LYS A 199 -7.69 -20.39 5.99
#